data_AF-A0A961G7L2-F1
#
_entry.id   AF-A0A961G7L2-F1
#
_cell.length_a   1.000
_cell.length_b   1.000
_cell.length_c   1.000
_cell.angle_alpha   90.00
_cell.angle_beta   90.00
_cell.angle_gamma   90.00
#
_symmetry.space_group_name_H-M   'P 1'
#
loop_
_entity.id
_entity.type
_entity.pdbx_description
1 polymer ?
#
loop_
_entity_poly.entity_id
_entity_poly.type
_entity_poly.pdbx_seq_one_letter_code
_entity_poly.pdbx_strand_id
1 'polypeptide(L)'
;MSLDAATRSSIYLKLAAVIGDDDANALMSEFPASDADELVTRDHLRAELALTRGDLRHELHTEIGALRHELHTELGALRHAFASLTVTVSASAHAAL
;
A
#
# COMPACT_ATOMS: atom_id res chain seq x y z
N MET A 1 21.33 22.28 -14.44
CA MET A 1 21.15 21.74 -15.81
C MET A 1 21.34 20.23 -15.69
N SER A 2 20.41 19.41 -16.18
CA SER A 2 20.56 17.94 -16.17
C SER A 2 21.17 17.48 -17.50
N LEU A 3 22.03 16.45 -17.43
CA LEU A 3 22.62 15.79 -18.58
C LEU A 3 22.00 14.40 -18.70
N ASP A 4 21.69 13.96 -19.92
CA ASP A 4 21.38 12.55 -20.18
C ASP A 4 22.61 11.67 -19.84
N ALA A 5 22.42 10.40 -19.51
CA ALA A 5 23.51 9.57 -18.98
C ALA A 5 24.56 9.21 -20.05
N ALA A 6 24.19 9.17 -21.33
CA ALA A 6 25.15 8.93 -22.42
C ALA A 6 26.12 10.11 -22.57
N THR A 7 25.58 11.33 -22.60
CA THR A 7 26.32 12.59 -22.62
C THR A 7 27.13 12.74 -21.34
N ARG A 8 26.55 12.42 -20.18
CA ARG A 8 27.25 12.45 -18.89
C ARG A 8 28.45 11.51 -18.87
N SER A 9 28.28 10.27 -19.35
CA SER A 9 29.36 9.29 -19.43
C SER A 9 30.48 9.76 -20.36
N SER A 10 30.13 10.31 -21.53
CA SER A 10 31.09 10.88 -22.48
C SER A 10 31.90 12.03 -21.88
N ILE A 11 31.26 12.91 -21.12
CA ILE A 11 31.91 14.05 -20.47
C ILE A 11 32.82 13.58 -19.34
N TYR A 12 32.38 12.64 -18.50
CA TYR A 12 33.20 12.07 -17.43
C TYR A 12 34.51 11.49 -17.96
N LEU A 13 34.45 10.65 -19.01
CA LEU A 13 35.65 10.02 -19.58
C LEU A 13 36.66 11.05 -20.13
N LYS A 14 36.17 12.12 -20.75
CA LYS A 14 37.02 13.20 -21.27
C LYS A 14 37.66 14.01 -20.14
N LEU A 15 36.90 14.27 -19.07
CA LEU A 15 37.39 15.02 -17.91
C LEU A 15 38.40 14.20 -17.10
N ALA A 16 38.09 12.94 -16.80
CA ALA A 16 38.98 12.06 -16.05
C ALA A 16 40.38 11.95 -16.69
N ALA A 17 40.45 11.95 -18.02
CA ALA A 17 41.72 11.96 -18.75
C ALA A 17 42.56 13.25 -18.57
N VAL A 18 41.93 14.37 -18.19
CA VAL A 18 42.57 15.69 -18.09
C VAL A 18 42.80 16.10 -16.62
N ILE A 19 41.81 15.87 -15.76
CA ILE A 19 41.81 16.33 -14.37
C ILE A 19 41.86 15.18 -13.34
N GLY A 20 41.86 13.93 -13.79
CA GLY A 20 41.83 12.75 -12.91
C GLY A 20 40.42 12.36 -12.47
N ASP A 21 40.26 11.11 -12.05
CA ASP A 21 38.95 10.51 -11.72
C ASP A 21 38.26 11.23 -10.56
N ASP A 22 39.00 11.55 -9.49
CA ASP A 22 38.43 12.16 -8.28
C ASP A 22 37.86 13.57 -8.56
N ASP A 23 38.63 14.42 -9.25
CA ASP A 23 38.21 15.78 -9.61
C ASP A 23 37.12 15.78 -10.68
N ALA A 24 37.18 14.84 -11.64
CA ALA A 24 36.10 14.64 -12.60
C ALA A 24 34.81 14.21 -11.90
N ASN A 25 34.89 13.33 -10.90
CA ASN A 25 33.73 12.88 -10.15
C ASN A 25 33.12 14.03 -9.30
N ALA A 26 33.97 14.84 -8.66
CA ALA A 26 33.54 16.03 -7.92
C ALA A 26 32.87 17.09 -8.82
N LEU A 27 33.34 17.27 -10.06
CA LEU A 27 32.69 18.17 -11.01
C LEU A 27 31.37 17.57 -11.54
N MET A 28 31.33 16.27 -11.76
CA MET A 28 30.15 15.57 -12.29
C MET A 28 29.05 15.34 -11.24
N SER A 29 29.31 15.57 -9.94
CA SER A 29 28.26 15.61 -8.91
C SER A 29 27.36 16.84 -9.02
N GLU A 30 27.87 17.93 -9.62
CA GLU A 30 27.09 19.14 -9.91
C GLU A 30 26.10 18.94 -11.08
N PHE A 31 26.26 17.87 -11.84
CA PHE A 31 25.43 17.51 -12.99
C PHE A 31 24.93 16.05 -12.87
N PRO A 32 23.88 15.79 -12.09
CA PRO A 32 23.34 14.45 -11.93
C PRO A 32 22.83 13.89 -13.28
N ALA A 33 23.03 12.58 -13.48
CA ALA A 33 22.53 11.89 -14.67
C ALA A 33 21.01 11.82 -14.61
N SER A 34 20.34 12.38 -15.61
CA SER A 34 18.88 12.32 -15.73
C SER A 34 18.50 11.32 -16.81
N ASP A 35 18.67 10.03 -16.53
CA ASP A 35 18.15 8.93 -17.40
C ASP A 35 17.06 8.09 -16.72
N ALA A 36 16.57 8.47 -15.54
CA ALA A 36 15.36 7.87 -14.99
C ALA A 36 14.18 8.78 -15.36
N ASP A 37 13.37 8.33 -16.31
CA ASP A 37 12.03 8.86 -16.56
C ASP A 37 11.32 9.03 -15.22
N GLU A 38 10.93 10.27 -14.91
CA GLU A 38 10.45 10.76 -13.62
C GLU A 38 11.47 10.75 -12.46
N LEU A 39 11.91 11.94 -12.05
CA LEU A 39 12.54 12.15 -10.75
C LEU A 39 11.58 11.63 -9.68
N VAL A 40 11.87 10.45 -9.13
CA VAL A 40 11.27 9.98 -7.88
C VAL A 40 11.78 10.90 -6.76
N THR A 41 11.17 12.08 -6.67
CA THR A 41 11.46 13.05 -5.62
C THR A 41 10.99 12.47 -4.30
N ARG A 42 11.55 12.98 -3.19
CA ARG A 42 11.05 12.65 -1.85
C ARG A 42 9.54 12.90 -1.74
N ASP A 43 9.05 13.95 -2.39
CA ASP A 43 7.63 14.31 -2.35
C ASP A 43 6.79 13.36 -3.20
N HIS A 44 7.28 12.90 -4.35
CA HIS A 44 6.66 11.82 -5.13
C HIS A 44 6.54 10.53 -4.31
N LEU A 45 7.63 10.08 -3.66
CA LEU A 45 7.59 8.90 -2.78
C LEU A 45 6.64 9.08 -1.60
N ARG A 46 6.58 10.28 -1.02
CA ARG A 46 5.63 10.58 0.07
C ARG A 46 4.19 10.55 -0.41
N ALA A 47 3.92 11.03 -1.63
CA ALA A 47 2.60 10.97 -2.23
C ALA A 47 2.19 9.52 -2.49
N GLU A 48 3.04 8.73 -3.15
CA GLU A 48 2.80 7.30 -3.40
C GLU A 48 2.58 6.52 -2.11
N LEU A 49 3.45 6.70 -1.10
CA LEU A 49 3.27 6.05 0.22
C LEU A 49 2.00 6.50 0.92
N ALA A 50 1.57 7.76 0.76
CA ALA A 50 0.33 8.25 1.33
C ALA A 50 -0.89 7.61 0.64
N LEU A 51 -0.85 7.46 -0.69
CA LEU A 51 -1.87 6.76 -1.48
C LEU A 51 -1.96 5.29 -1.08
N THR A 52 -0.85 4.54 -1.16
CA THR A 52 -0.82 3.12 -0.79
C THR A 52 -1.31 2.89 0.64
N ARG A 53 -0.93 3.76 1.59
CA ARG A 53 -1.42 3.69 2.97
C ARG A 53 -2.91 4.01 3.08
N GLY A 54 -3.41 4.93 2.27
CA GLY A 54 -4.83 5.28 2.18
C GLY A 54 -5.64 4.09 1.69
N ASP A 55 -5.21 3.48 0.58
CA ASP A 55 -5.84 2.32 -0.04
C ASP A 55 -5.88 1.14 0.92
N LEU A 56 -4.74 0.81 1.54
CA LEU A 56 -4.67 -0.27 2.53
C LEU A 56 -5.61 -0.02 3.73
N ARG A 57 -5.71 1.22 4.20
CA ARG A 57 -6.65 1.56 5.29
C ARG A 57 -8.09 1.40 4.85
N HIS A 58 -8.42 1.76 3.61
CA HIS A 58 -9.77 1.63 3.06
C HIS A 58 -10.16 0.16 2.90
N GLU A 59 -9.28 -0.66 2.34
CA GLU A 59 -9.45 -2.10 2.20
C GLU A 59 -9.68 -2.76 3.56
N LEU A 60 -8.80 -2.52 4.54
CA LEU A 60 -8.94 -3.07 5.88
C LEU A 60 -10.24 -2.64 6.57
N HIS A 61 -10.65 -1.38 6.43
CA HIS A 61 -11.90 -0.91 7.01
C HIS A 61 -13.12 -1.61 6.38
N THR A 62 -13.08 -1.81 5.07
CA THR A 62 -14.11 -2.51 4.31
C THR A 62 -14.21 -3.97 4.73
N GLU A 63 -13.09 -4.67 4.80
CA GLU A 63 -13.04 -6.08 5.24
C GLU A 63 -13.53 -6.25 6.68
N ILE A 64 -13.09 -5.38 7.61
CA ILE A 64 -13.57 -5.40 9.00
C ILE A 64 -15.07 -5.13 9.06
N GLY A 65 -15.58 -4.20 8.24
CA GLY A 65 -17.01 -3.91 8.13
C GLY A 65 -17.80 -5.12 7.66
N ALA A 66 -17.32 -5.79 6.60
CA ALA A 66 -17.93 -7.00 6.06
C ALA A 66 -17.96 -8.14 7.08
N LEU A 67 -16.83 -8.43 7.74
CA LEU A 67 -16.74 -9.48 8.76
C LEU A 67 -17.66 -9.19 9.95
N ARG A 68 -17.78 -7.93 10.40
CA ARG A 68 -18.72 -7.55 11.46
C ARG A 68 -20.17 -7.76 11.04
N HIS A 69 -20.51 -7.46 9.79
CA HIS A 69 -21.85 -7.65 9.26
C HIS A 69 -22.22 -9.13 9.18
N GLU A 70 -21.29 -9.97 8.69
CA GLU A 70 -21.43 -11.42 8.65
C GLU A 70 -21.65 -11.99 10.06
N LEU A 71 -20.78 -11.63 11.01
CA LEU A 71 -20.91 -12.05 12.41
C LEU A 71 -22.27 -11.65 12.99
N HIS A 72 -22.73 -10.41 12.75
CA HIS A 72 -24.03 -9.95 13.26
C HIS A 72 -25.19 -10.77 12.68
N THR A 73 -25.10 -11.12 11.39
CA THR A 73 -26.07 -11.94 10.69
C THR A 73 -26.12 -13.35 11.27
N GLU A 74 -24.96 -13.99 11.44
CA GLU A 74 -24.86 -15.33 12.03
C GLU A 74 -25.38 -15.37 13.47
N LEU A 75 -25.02 -14.39 14.31
CA LEU A 75 -25.55 -14.28 15.67
C LEU A 75 -27.06 -14.07 15.70
N GLY A 76 -27.60 -13.28 14.76
CA GLY A 76 -29.04 -13.09 14.59
C GLY A 76 -29.73 -14.40 14.26
N ALA A 77 -29.21 -15.14 13.28
CA ALA A 77 -29.72 -16.45 12.89
C ALA A 77 -29.68 -17.45 14.06
N LEU A 78 -28.58 -17.49 14.81
CA LEU A 78 -28.43 -18.37 15.98
C LEU A 78 -29.45 -18.02 17.07
N ARG A 79 -29.65 -16.73 17.38
CA ARG A 79 -30.67 -16.29 18.34
C ARG A 79 -32.07 -16.69 17.91
N HIS A 80 -32.40 -16.54 16.63
CA HIS A 80 -33.69 -16.98 16.09
C HIS A 80 -33.87 -18.50 16.21
N ALA A 81 -32.84 -19.29 15.91
CA ALA A 81 -32.88 -20.73 16.05
C ALA A 81 -33.11 -21.16 17.51
N PHE A 82 -32.42 -20.54 18.48
CA PHE A 82 -32.62 -20.80 19.91
C PHE A 82 -34.01 -20.42 20.40
N ALA A 83 -34.53 -19.27 19.98
CA ALA A 83 -35.88 -18.85 20.33
C ALA A 83 -36.94 -19.83 19.80
N SER A 84 -36.80 -20.25 18.53
CA SER A 84 -37.67 -21.26 17.91
C SER A 84 -37.62 -22.59 18.66
N LEU A 85 -36.43 -23.07 19.01
CA LEU A 85 -36.26 -24.30 19.78
C LEU A 85 -36.96 -24.21 21.14
N THR A 86 -36.81 -23.09 21.84
CA THR A 86 -37.42 -22.87 23.16
C THR A 86 -38.95 -22.92 23.09
N VAL A 87 -39.55 -22.31 22.08
CA VAL A 87 -41.00 -22.39 21.81
C VAL A 87 -41.41 -23.83 21.52
N THR A 88 -40.65 -24.54 20.69
CA THR A 88 -40.96 -25.91 20.27
C THR A 88 -40.93 -26.87 21.46
N VAL A 89 -39.92 -26.77 22.32
CA VAL A 89 -39.79 -27.56 23.55
C VAL A 89 -40.89 -27.24 24.55
N SER A 90 -41.27 -25.97 24.69
CA SER A 90 -42.36 -25.57 25.58
C SER A 90 -43.71 -26.12 25.13
N ALA A 91 -43.95 -26.11 23.81
CA ALA A 91 -45.17 -26.67 23.22
C ALA A 91 -45.23 -28.20 23.35
N SER A 92 -44.12 -28.91 23.13
CA SER A 92 -44.09 -30.37 23.29
C SER A 92 -44.27 -30.80 24.74
N ALA A 93 -43.73 -30.06 25.70
CA ALA A 93 -43.95 -30.31 27.13
C ALA A 93 -45.42 -30.17 27.54
N HIS A 94 -46.14 -29.16 27.02
CA HIS A 94 -47.58 -28.99 27.29
C HIS A 94 -48.44 -30.09 26.67
N ALA A 95 -48.05 -30.62 25.49
CA ALA A 95 -48.80 -31.69 24.83
C ALA A 95 -48.61 -33.07 25.50
N ALA A 96 -47.64 -33.21 26.40
CA ALA A 96 -47.32 -34.47 27.08
C ALA A 96 -47.93 -34.59 28.50
N LEU A 97 -48.63 -33.55 28.99
CA LEU A 97 -49.36 -33.51 30.26
C LEU A 97 -50.87 -33.66 30.04
#